data_AF-A0A9D5IBJ2-F1
#
_entry.id   AF-A0A9D5IBJ2-F1
#
_cell.length_a   1.000
_cell.length_b   1.000
_cell.length_c   1.000
_cell.angle_alpha   90.00
_cell.angle_beta   90.00
_cell.angle_gamma   90.00
#
_symmetry.space_group_name_H-M   'P 1'
#
loop_
_entity.id
_entity.type
_entity.pdbx_description
1 polymer ?
#
loop_
_entity_poly.entity_id
_entity_poly.type
_entity_poly.pdbx_seq_one_letter_code
_entity_poly.pdbx_strand_id
1 'polypeptide(L)'
;MAWREFTSTVGTRGFFIGVVIFPLIMVVGFALVPALITNQPPPVRGRVAVIDPTGRLAGEIERGILERAAESGGPEGAIARAQQLASGAQGNGATAGQALEIAQGVVAGASAPELRVEVLPDDTDVETVKAELYATKADASRAMLAVVQLDPNALTADADGQYGAYRVYVRAKLDARIDRQVIRPAVNRAITDARQRDIGLDPERVRKLTAVVAPQAQVVTAGGERDSSGAAQILLPLGMLMLLWIASFTGGQYLLTTTIEEKSNRVMEVLLSSVSPLQLMVGKIVGQMGVGLLVLTLYGAMGVVGLVSFSLGDELSTSELGLLLAYFLIAYFLIASMMAAVGSAVSEVHEAQSLIGPIMLVVMLPMIFSTAIITNPNGTLAAVASFVPPFSPFVMVLRVGAAEPVPGWQVAGSIAVGLASVCVASWAAAKVFRIGVLMYGKPPNFWTLLRWVRMA
;
A
#
# COMPACT_ATOMS: atom_id res chain seq x y z
N MET A 1 -32.96 23.79 -1.41
CA MET A 1 -32.21 23.28 -0.25
C MET A 1 -30.90 22.61 -0.64
N ALA A 2 -30.89 21.57 -1.48
CA ALA A 2 -29.65 20.87 -1.88
C ALA A 2 -28.55 21.79 -2.41
N TRP A 3 -28.90 22.76 -3.25
CA TRP A 3 -27.95 23.77 -3.73
C TRP A 3 -27.32 24.60 -2.60
N ARG A 4 -28.12 25.02 -1.61
CA ARG A 4 -27.65 25.76 -0.44
C ARG A 4 -26.57 24.94 0.29
N GLU A 5 -26.87 23.69 0.61
CA GLU A 5 -25.95 22.76 1.31
C GLU A 5 -24.64 22.55 0.56
N PHE A 6 -24.73 22.33 -0.75
CA PHE A 6 -23.56 22.21 -1.60
C PHE A 6 -22.69 23.47 -1.56
N THR A 7 -23.30 24.64 -1.81
CA THR A 7 -22.58 25.92 -1.84
C THR A 7 -22.02 26.32 -0.48
N SER A 8 -22.72 26.00 0.62
CA SER A 8 -22.24 26.30 1.97
C SER A 8 -21.03 25.47 2.35
N THR A 9 -20.90 24.23 1.84
CA THR A 9 -19.70 23.41 2.06
C THR A 9 -18.56 23.87 1.15
N VAL A 10 -18.81 23.90 -0.17
CA VAL A 10 -17.77 24.18 -1.18
C VAL A 10 -17.27 25.61 -1.12
N GLY A 11 -18.12 26.57 -0.73
CA GLY A 11 -17.74 27.99 -0.62
C GLY A 11 -16.81 28.31 0.56
N THR A 12 -16.54 27.35 1.46
CA THR A 12 -15.64 27.59 2.59
C THR A 12 -14.17 27.55 2.16
N ARG A 13 -13.35 28.45 2.72
CA ARG A 13 -11.89 28.39 2.55
C ARG A 13 -11.32 27.07 3.06
N GLY A 14 -11.88 26.55 4.16
CA GLY A 14 -11.48 25.27 4.75
C GLY A 14 -11.66 24.09 3.80
N PHE A 15 -12.76 24.06 3.04
CA PHE A 15 -12.98 23.03 2.02
C PHE A 15 -11.94 23.08 0.91
N PHE A 16 -11.69 24.26 0.32
CA PHE A 16 -10.67 24.41 -0.73
C PHE A 16 -9.27 24.04 -0.24
N ILE A 17 -8.90 24.48 0.96
CA ILE A 17 -7.64 24.13 1.61
C ILE A 17 -7.55 22.61 1.78
N GLY A 18 -8.56 21.97 2.38
CA GLY A 18 -8.55 20.53 2.64
C GLY A 18 -8.53 19.68 1.37
N VAL A 19 -9.37 20.03 0.39
CA VAL A 19 -9.55 19.26 -0.86
C VAL A 19 -8.42 19.50 -1.85
N VAL A 20 -7.75 20.66 -1.86
CA VAL A 20 -6.67 20.94 -2.83
C VAL A 20 -5.29 20.65 -2.24
N ILE A 21 -5.04 20.99 -0.96
CA ILE A 21 -3.71 20.83 -0.37
C ILE A 21 -3.35 19.37 -0.22
N PHE A 22 -4.28 18.51 0.22
CA PHE A 22 -4.00 17.09 0.38
C PHE A 22 -3.53 16.41 -0.94
N PRO A 23 -4.25 16.56 -2.06
CA PRO A 23 -3.79 16.03 -3.34
C PRO A 23 -2.52 16.72 -3.85
N LEU A 24 -2.35 18.02 -3.61
CA LEU A 24 -1.10 18.71 -3.98
C LEU A 24 0.09 18.14 -3.22
N ILE A 25 -0.05 17.89 -1.91
CA ILE A 25 0.96 17.20 -1.10
C ILE A 25 1.19 15.79 -1.61
N MET A 26 0.14 15.07 -2.03
CA MET A 26 0.29 13.74 -2.62
C MET A 26 1.05 13.79 -3.95
N VAL A 27 0.75 14.72 -4.86
CA VAL A 27 1.47 14.87 -6.14
C VAL A 27 2.91 15.30 -5.90
N VAL A 28 3.13 16.32 -5.08
CA VAL A 28 4.47 16.78 -4.71
C VAL A 28 5.21 15.66 -3.98
N GLY A 29 4.55 14.91 -3.12
CA GLY A 29 5.08 13.75 -2.41
C GLY A 29 5.47 12.62 -3.36
N PHE A 30 4.58 12.22 -4.27
CA PHE A 30 4.88 11.21 -5.29
C PHE A 30 6.00 11.66 -6.24
N ALA A 31 6.07 12.95 -6.57
CA ALA A 31 7.17 13.52 -7.35
C ALA A 31 8.49 13.60 -6.54
N LEU A 32 8.40 13.89 -5.24
CA LEU A 32 9.56 13.93 -4.34
C LEU A 32 10.02 12.54 -3.92
N VAL A 33 9.17 11.51 -3.90
CA VAL A 33 9.55 10.17 -3.42
C VAL A 33 10.74 9.63 -4.22
N PRO A 34 10.76 9.67 -5.56
CA PRO A 34 11.96 9.36 -6.34
C PRO A 34 13.16 10.22 -5.91
N ALA A 35 12.98 11.54 -5.75
CA ALA A 35 14.06 12.46 -5.34
C ALA A 35 14.56 12.22 -3.90
N LEU A 36 13.70 11.79 -2.98
CA LEU A 36 14.01 11.48 -1.59
C LEU A 36 14.59 10.07 -1.43
N ILE A 37 14.19 9.12 -2.28
CA ILE A 37 14.86 7.83 -2.41
C ILE A 37 16.26 8.03 -3.01
N THR A 38 16.47 9.10 -3.76
CA THR A 38 17.80 9.52 -4.24
C THR A 38 18.65 10.18 -3.14
N ASN A 39 18.10 10.52 -1.97
CA ASN A 39 18.92 10.90 -0.82
C ASN A 39 19.67 9.68 -0.29
N GLN A 40 20.98 9.75 -0.52
CA GLN A 40 21.97 8.72 -0.30
C GLN A 40 21.86 8.15 1.13
N PRO A 41 21.61 6.84 1.31
CA PRO A 41 21.91 6.23 2.60
C PRO A 41 23.42 6.43 2.85
N PRO A 42 23.83 6.93 4.04
CA PRO A 42 25.24 7.08 4.34
C PRO A 42 25.94 5.74 4.12
N PRO A 43 27.15 5.71 3.52
CA PRO A 43 27.84 4.47 3.24
C PRO A 43 27.96 3.68 4.54
N VAL A 44 27.48 2.44 4.52
CA VAL A 44 27.59 1.57 5.68
C VAL A 44 29.06 1.25 5.85
N ARG A 45 29.64 1.78 6.92
CA ARG A 45 31.02 1.54 7.32
C ARG A 45 31.04 0.48 8.43
N GLY A 46 31.99 -0.43 8.38
CA GLY A 46 32.21 -1.35 9.50
C GLY A 46 32.93 -2.63 9.12
N ARG A 47 33.03 -3.53 10.10
CA ARG A 47 33.79 -4.78 9.99
C ARG A 47 32.87 -5.99 9.82
N VAL A 48 33.30 -6.95 9.02
CA VAL A 48 32.71 -8.29 8.92
C VAL A 48 33.76 -9.28 9.40
N ALA A 49 33.49 -9.96 10.51
CA ALA A 49 34.36 -11.01 11.02
C ALA A 49 34.07 -12.33 10.30
N VAL A 50 35.11 -13.07 9.96
CA VAL A 50 35.00 -14.42 9.35
C VAL A 50 35.81 -15.39 10.20
N ILE A 51 35.15 -16.43 10.70
CA ILE A 51 35.76 -17.56 11.43
C ILE A 51 35.72 -18.76 10.48
N ASP A 52 36.90 -19.18 10.03
CA ASP A 52 37.06 -20.22 9.01
C ASP A 52 37.93 -21.39 9.49
N PRO A 53 37.34 -22.39 10.18
CA PRO A 53 38.05 -23.59 10.65
C PRO A 53 38.64 -24.46 9.54
N THR A 54 38.37 -24.15 8.26
CA THR A 54 38.96 -24.86 7.12
C THR A 54 40.32 -24.26 6.71
N GLY A 55 40.60 -23.02 7.11
CA GLY A 55 41.82 -22.27 6.76
C GLY A 55 41.99 -21.95 5.27
N ARG A 56 40.99 -22.24 4.41
CA ARG A 56 41.09 -22.13 2.94
C ARG A 56 40.14 -21.10 2.33
N LEU A 57 39.06 -20.76 3.03
CA LEU A 57 37.95 -19.96 2.51
C LEU A 57 38.03 -18.49 2.92
N ALA A 58 38.72 -18.16 4.02
CA ALA A 58 38.80 -16.81 4.56
C ALA A 58 39.19 -15.75 3.53
N GLY A 59 40.26 -15.98 2.76
CA GLY A 59 40.75 -15.04 1.74
C GLY A 59 39.89 -14.96 0.47
N GLU A 60 39.01 -15.94 0.22
CA GLU A 60 38.05 -15.91 -0.90
C GLU A 60 36.74 -15.24 -0.50
N ILE A 61 36.31 -15.45 0.74
CA ILE A 61 35.17 -14.76 1.33
C ILE A 61 35.48 -13.26 1.43
N GLU A 62 36.68 -12.89 1.87
CA GLU A 62 37.12 -11.50 1.92
C GLU A 62 37.04 -10.83 0.54
N ARG A 63 37.70 -11.42 -0.47
CA ARG A 63 37.64 -10.89 -1.85
C ARG A 63 36.22 -10.82 -2.38
N GLY A 64 35.42 -11.87 -2.18
CA GLY A 64 34.04 -11.91 -2.65
C GLY A 64 33.10 -10.89 -1.98
N ILE A 65 33.33 -10.56 -0.71
CA ILE A 65 32.59 -9.51 0.01
C ILE A 65 33.01 -8.13 -0.49
N LEU A 66 34.31 -7.89 -0.67
CA LEU A 66 34.84 -6.61 -1.15
C LEU A 66 34.44 -6.35 -2.61
N GLU A 67 34.55 -7.35 -3.49
CA GLU A 67 34.09 -7.27 -4.88
C GLU A 67 32.59 -6.99 -4.95
N ARG A 68 31.76 -7.73 -4.21
CA ARG A 68 30.31 -7.49 -4.21
C ARG A 68 29.93 -6.18 -3.54
N ALA A 69 30.67 -5.71 -2.54
CA ALA A 69 30.47 -4.38 -1.97
C ALA A 69 30.76 -3.29 -3.01
N ALA A 70 31.84 -3.45 -3.77
CA ALA A 70 32.18 -2.56 -4.88
C ALA A 70 31.18 -2.64 -6.03
N GLU A 71 30.67 -3.82 -6.39
CA GLU A 71 29.63 -3.98 -7.42
C GLU A 71 28.27 -3.43 -6.92
N SER A 72 27.90 -3.69 -5.68
CA SER A 72 26.58 -3.31 -5.17
C SER A 72 26.42 -1.82 -4.88
N GLY A 73 27.51 -1.07 -4.73
CA GLY A 73 27.48 0.38 -4.51
C GLY A 73 28.48 1.22 -5.32
N GLY A 74 29.33 0.65 -6.16
CA GLY A 74 30.24 1.38 -7.04
C GLY A 74 29.65 1.72 -8.41
N PRO A 75 30.36 2.55 -9.20
CA PRO A 75 29.86 3.06 -10.49
C PRO A 75 29.57 1.95 -11.50
N GLU A 76 30.33 0.85 -11.52
CA GLU A 76 30.13 -0.23 -12.51
C GLU A 76 28.86 -1.05 -12.27
N GLY A 77 28.54 -1.43 -11.04
CA GLY A 77 27.28 -2.13 -10.77
C GLY A 77 26.07 -1.20 -10.70
N ALA A 78 26.29 0.10 -10.45
CA ALA A 78 25.29 1.13 -10.68
C ALA A 78 24.99 1.30 -12.17
N ILE A 79 26.00 1.26 -13.05
CA ILE A 79 25.86 1.25 -14.50
C ILE A 79 25.15 -0.02 -14.97
N ALA A 80 25.50 -1.20 -14.43
CA ALA A 80 24.82 -2.45 -14.76
C ALA A 80 23.33 -2.43 -14.34
N ARG A 81 23.02 -1.95 -13.13
CA ARG A 81 21.62 -1.75 -12.69
C ARG A 81 20.90 -0.69 -13.53
N ALA A 82 21.58 0.42 -13.82
CA ALA A 82 21.04 1.49 -14.64
C ALA A 82 20.73 1.02 -16.05
N GLN A 83 21.60 0.20 -16.64
CA GLN A 83 21.37 -0.45 -17.94
C GLN A 83 20.22 -1.44 -17.87
N GLN A 84 20.15 -2.27 -16.82
CA GLN A 84 19.07 -3.25 -16.65
C GLN A 84 17.71 -2.57 -16.43
N LEU A 85 17.67 -1.50 -15.64
CA LEU A 85 16.50 -0.65 -15.41
C LEU A 85 16.12 0.15 -16.65
N ALA A 86 17.10 0.69 -17.40
CA ALA A 86 16.85 1.39 -18.64
C ALA A 86 16.34 0.45 -19.75
N SER A 87 16.87 -0.77 -19.83
CA SER A 87 16.38 -1.80 -20.76
C SER A 87 14.99 -2.30 -20.39
N GLY A 88 14.69 -2.44 -19.09
CA GLY A 88 13.34 -2.75 -18.61
C GLY A 88 12.37 -1.59 -18.83
N ALA A 89 12.82 -0.35 -18.66
CA ALA A 89 12.02 0.84 -18.90
C ALA A 89 11.71 1.02 -20.41
N GLN A 90 12.68 0.74 -21.29
CA GLN A 90 12.44 0.74 -22.74
C GLN A 90 11.50 -0.39 -23.18
N GLY A 91 11.56 -1.56 -22.54
CA GLY A 91 10.56 -2.63 -22.70
C GLY A 91 9.15 -2.20 -22.30
N ASN A 92 9.06 -1.43 -21.20
CA ASN A 92 7.82 -0.83 -20.70
C ASN A 92 7.38 0.46 -21.44
N GLY A 93 7.92 0.75 -22.62
CA GLY A 93 7.51 1.90 -23.45
C GLY A 93 8.04 3.26 -23.02
N ALA A 94 9.00 3.33 -22.08
CA ALA A 94 9.64 4.59 -21.71
C ALA A 94 10.46 5.17 -22.87
N THR A 95 10.39 6.50 -23.05
CA THR A 95 11.22 7.18 -24.06
C THR A 95 12.71 7.07 -23.71
N ALA A 96 13.57 7.08 -24.73
CA ALA A 96 15.02 6.99 -24.53
C ALA A 96 15.57 8.04 -23.55
N GLY A 97 14.95 9.23 -23.51
CA GLY A 97 15.28 10.28 -22.54
C GLY A 97 14.92 9.92 -21.09
N GLN A 98 13.73 9.34 -20.85
CA GLN A 98 13.30 8.91 -19.52
C GLN A 98 14.10 7.73 -19.00
N ALA A 99 14.41 6.76 -19.87
CA ALA A 99 15.28 5.64 -19.52
C ALA A 99 16.71 6.11 -19.15
N LEU A 100 17.21 7.15 -19.83
CA LEU A 100 18.50 7.75 -19.55
C LEU A 100 18.50 8.54 -18.23
N GLU A 101 17.41 9.24 -17.91
CA GLU A 101 17.27 10.01 -16.67
C GLU A 101 17.19 9.08 -15.43
N ILE A 102 16.44 7.97 -15.53
CA ILE A 102 16.39 6.92 -14.52
C ILE A 102 17.79 6.29 -14.34
N ALA A 103 18.48 5.99 -15.45
CA ALA A 103 19.83 5.44 -15.42
C ALA A 103 20.83 6.39 -14.75
N GLN A 104 20.77 7.68 -15.08
CA GLN A 104 21.63 8.71 -14.49
C GLN A 104 21.37 8.88 -12.98
N GLY A 105 20.12 8.83 -12.53
CA GLY A 105 19.78 8.89 -11.11
C GLY A 105 20.33 7.70 -10.31
N VAL A 106 20.32 6.50 -10.88
CA VAL A 106 20.88 5.28 -10.26
C VAL A 106 22.41 5.33 -10.20
N VAL A 107 23.08 5.81 -11.25
CA VAL A 107 24.54 5.98 -11.29
C VAL A 107 25.00 7.09 -10.34
N ALA A 108 24.24 8.18 -10.25
CA ALA A 108 24.54 9.31 -9.37
C ALA A 108 24.33 8.99 -7.87
N GLY A 109 23.52 7.97 -7.55
CA GLY A 109 23.22 7.54 -6.18
C GLY A 109 24.11 6.41 -5.63
N ALA A 110 25.13 5.99 -6.38
CA ALA A 110 25.97 4.86 -6.03
C ALA A 110 27.08 5.25 -5.03
N SER A 111 26.94 4.78 -3.79
CA SER A 111 27.99 4.86 -2.77
C SER A 111 28.37 3.44 -2.33
N ALA A 112 29.62 3.05 -2.54
CA ALA A 112 30.11 1.74 -2.13
C ALA A 112 30.19 1.68 -0.60
N PRO A 113 29.65 0.63 0.06
CA PRO A 113 29.87 0.42 1.48
C PRO A 113 31.36 0.17 1.74
N GLU A 114 31.94 0.87 2.70
CA GLU A 114 33.33 0.65 3.14
C GLU A 114 33.34 -0.49 4.16
N LEU A 115 33.41 -1.72 3.67
CA LEU A 115 33.53 -2.92 4.49
C LEU A 115 35.00 -3.28 4.68
N ARG A 116 35.35 -3.71 5.90
CA ARG A 116 36.61 -4.39 6.19
C ARG A 116 36.32 -5.80 6.65
N VAL A 117 37.03 -6.78 6.10
CA VAL A 117 36.89 -8.16 6.54
C VAL A 117 38.03 -8.48 7.50
N GLU A 118 37.69 -9.08 8.64
CA GLU A 118 38.66 -9.49 9.64
C GLU A 118 38.56 -11.01 9.82
N VAL A 119 39.66 -11.70 9.53
CA VAL A 119 39.75 -13.15 9.71
C VAL A 119 40.14 -13.42 11.16
N LEU A 120 39.25 -14.11 11.88
CA LEU A 120 39.47 -14.47 13.27
C LEU A 120 40.01 -15.90 13.38
N PRO A 121 40.88 -16.18 14.37
CA PRO A 121 41.38 -17.53 14.65
C PRO A 121 40.26 -18.55 14.92
N ASP A 122 40.52 -19.82 14.60
CA ASP A 122 39.55 -20.92 14.73
C ASP A 122 39.16 -21.24 16.17
N ASP A 123 40.02 -20.89 17.14
CA ASP A 123 39.80 -21.05 18.58
C ASP A 123 39.04 -19.87 19.21
N THR A 124 38.61 -18.90 18.40
CA THR A 124 37.88 -17.72 18.89
C THR A 124 36.50 -18.10 19.41
N ASP A 125 36.21 -17.72 20.66
CA ASP A 125 34.86 -17.87 21.22
C ASP A 125 33.85 -16.97 20.51
N VAL A 126 32.91 -17.60 19.81
CA VAL A 126 31.87 -16.96 19.01
C VAL A 126 30.95 -16.08 19.88
N GLU A 127 30.72 -16.44 21.14
CA GLU A 127 29.88 -15.65 22.04
C GLU A 127 30.54 -14.30 22.40
N THR A 128 31.86 -14.30 22.56
CA THR A 128 32.65 -13.08 22.77
C THR A 128 32.58 -12.14 21.56
N VAL A 129 32.64 -12.65 20.34
CA VAL A 129 32.55 -11.83 19.11
C VAL A 129 31.13 -11.34 18.86
N LYS A 130 30.11 -12.15 19.18
CA LYS A 130 28.69 -11.74 19.12
C LYS A 130 28.39 -10.54 20.02
N ALA A 131 29.09 -10.40 21.15
CA ALA A 131 28.92 -9.26 22.03
C ALA A 131 29.27 -7.92 21.33
N GLU A 132 30.19 -7.92 20.36
CA GLU A 132 30.53 -6.72 19.57
C GLU A 132 29.39 -6.27 18.64
N LEU A 133 28.51 -7.18 18.20
CA LEU A 133 27.36 -6.84 17.35
C LEU A 133 26.33 -5.97 18.08
N TYR A 134 26.26 -6.08 19.41
CA TYR A 134 25.33 -5.31 20.25
C TYR A 134 26.03 -4.17 21.02
N ALA A 135 27.34 -3.99 20.86
CA ALA A 135 28.08 -2.94 21.54
C ALA A 135 27.66 -1.54 21.07
N THR A 136 27.18 -0.72 22.01
CA THR A 136 26.59 0.61 21.74
C THR A 136 27.64 1.72 21.52
N LYS A 137 28.90 1.48 21.90
CA LYS A 137 29.98 2.50 21.95
C LYS A 137 30.95 2.49 20.77
N ALA A 138 30.78 1.59 19.79
CA ALA A 138 31.66 1.57 18.63
C ALA A 138 31.36 2.77 17.71
N ASP A 139 32.40 3.53 17.38
CA ASP A 139 32.36 4.51 16.29
C ASP A 139 31.76 3.84 15.04
N ALA A 140 30.87 4.52 14.32
CA ALA A 140 30.12 3.91 13.21
C ALA A 140 31.05 3.35 12.12
N SER A 141 32.28 3.86 12.04
CA SER A 141 33.35 3.39 11.15
C SER A 141 34.03 2.07 11.55
N ARG A 142 33.92 1.66 12.83
CA ARG A 142 34.61 0.48 13.40
C ARG A 142 33.65 -0.59 13.94
N ALA A 143 32.35 -0.33 13.88
CA ALA A 143 31.32 -1.23 14.37
C ALA A 143 31.37 -2.59 13.65
N MET A 144 31.24 -3.67 14.41
CA MET A 144 31.02 -5.01 13.87
C MET A 144 29.62 -5.05 13.25
N LEU A 145 29.54 -5.39 11.97
CA LEU A 145 28.30 -5.43 11.20
C LEU A 145 27.75 -6.85 11.12
N ALA A 146 28.64 -7.81 10.89
CA ALA A 146 28.30 -9.21 10.81
C ALA A 146 29.47 -10.12 11.23
N VAL A 147 29.12 -11.31 11.69
CA VAL A 147 30.06 -12.41 11.98
C VAL A 147 29.63 -13.61 11.16
N VAL A 148 30.52 -14.10 10.31
CA VAL A 148 30.34 -15.32 9.52
C VAL A 148 31.12 -16.44 10.19
N GLN A 149 30.43 -17.52 10.53
CA GLN A 149 31.02 -18.73 11.10
C GLN A 149 30.78 -19.90 10.15
N LEU A 150 31.85 -20.53 9.68
CA LEU A 150 31.77 -21.74 8.87
C LEU A 150 31.84 -22.98 9.77
N ASP A 151 31.09 -24.03 9.41
CA ASP A 151 31.25 -25.34 10.05
C ASP A 151 32.55 -26.02 9.55
N PRO A 152 33.24 -26.84 10.38
CA PRO A 152 34.48 -27.52 10.00
C PRO A 152 34.36 -28.43 8.76
N ASN A 153 33.18 -29.00 8.54
CA ASN A 153 32.86 -29.83 7.37
C ASN A 153 32.27 -29.01 6.19
N ALA A 154 32.50 -27.70 6.12
CA ALA A 154 31.99 -26.86 5.03
C ALA A 154 32.56 -27.24 3.64
N LEU A 155 33.72 -27.89 3.56
CA LEU A 155 34.34 -28.32 2.30
C LEU A 155 34.28 -29.84 2.07
N THR A 156 34.21 -30.62 3.15
CA THR A 156 34.19 -32.08 3.10
C THR A 156 32.81 -32.59 3.49
N ALA A 157 32.22 -33.44 2.65
CA ALA A 157 30.99 -34.12 3.02
C ALA A 157 31.22 -35.07 4.21
N ASP A 158 30.25 -35.17 5.10
CA ASP A 158 30.22 -36.19 6.15
C ASP A 158 29.94 -37.59 5.57
N ALA A 159 29.86 -38.59 6.44
CA ALA A 159 29.63 -39.98 6.04
C ALA A 159 28.30 -40.19 5.28
N ASP A 160 27.33 -39.28 5.43
CA ASP A 160 26.02 -39.32 4.79
C ASP A 160 25.97 -38.44 3.52
N GLY A 161 27.09 -37.84 3.12
CA GLY A 161 27.18 -36.98 1.94
C GLY A 161 26.69 -35.54 2.18
N GLN A 162 26.44 -35.13 3.43
CA GLN A 162 26.03 -33.78 3.77
C GLN A 162 27.23 -32.88 4.04
N TYR A 163 27.14 -31.64 3.57
CA TYR A 163 28.16 -30.64 3.84
C TYR A 163 27.74 -29.74 5.00
N GLY A 164 28.74 -29.25 5.74
CA GLY A 164 28.56 -28.22 6.76
C GLY A 164 27.91 -26.96 6.21
N ALA A 165 27.17 -26.28 7.09
CA ALA A 165 26.54 -25.00 6.79
C ALA A 165 27.47 -23.84 7.21
N TYR A 166 26.98 -22.62 7.03
CA TYR A 166 27.55 -21.43 7.66
C TYR A 166 26.45 -20.67 8.39
N ARG A 167 26.82 -19.97 9.45
CA ARG A 167 25.93 -19.10 10.21
C ARG A 167 26.39 -17.66 10.03
N VAL A 168 25.44 -16.75 9.78
CA VAL A 168 25.69 -15.30 9.73
C VAL A 168 24.94 -14.65 10.86
N TYR A 169 25.67 -14.00 11.75
CA TYR A 169 25.12 -13.19 12.83
C TYR A 169 25.24 -11.73 12.42
N VAL A 170 24.13 -11.00 12.37
CA VAL A 170 24.09 -9.60 11.93
C VAL A 170 23.68 -8.68 13.05
N ARG A 171 24.15 -7.43 13.01
CA ARG A 171 23.69 -6.37 13.91
C ARG A 171 22.21 -6.07 13.67
N ALA A 172 21.44 -5.84 14.73
CA ALA A 172 19.98 -5.66 14.67
C ALA A 172 19.47 -4.53 13.75
N LYS A 173 20.32 -3.53 13.47
CA LYS A 173 20.02 -2.40 12.57
C LYS A 173 20.83 -2.41 11.27
N LEU A 174 21.40 -3.56 10.90
CA LEU A 174 22.10 -3.68 9.62
C LEU A 174 21.11 -3.59 8.46
N ASP A 175 21.50 -2.89 7.39
CA ASP A 175 20.74 -2.87 6.14
C ASP A 175 20.62 -4.30 5.58
N ALA A 176 19.39 -4.78 5.40
CA ALA A 176 19.10 -6.12 4.89
C ALA A 176 19.71 -6.38 3.50
N ARG A 177 20.01 -5.33 2.72
CA ARG A 177 20.69 -5.44 1.42
C ARG A 177 22.13 -5.93 1.58
N ILE A 178 22.84 -5.50 2.63
CA ILE A 178 24.24 -5.90 2.85
C ILE A 178 24.31 -7.39 3.21
N ASP A 179 23.41 -7.86 4.07
CA ASP A 179 23.30 -9.29 4.38
C ASP A 179 22.93 -10.13 3.14
N ARG A 180 21.82 -9.77 2.48
CA ARG A 180 21.22 -10.60 1.42
C ARG A 180 21.89 -10.50 0.06
N GLN A 181 22.49 -9.36 -0.28
CA GLN A 181 23.07 -9.12 -1.61
C GLN A 181 24.61 -9.15 -1.62
N VAL A 182 25.26 -8.90 -0.47
CA VAL A 182 26.73 -8.85 -0.39
C VAL A 182 27.28 -10.05 0.37
N ILE A 183 26.97 -10.17 1.67
CA ILE A 183 27.62 -11.14 2.58
C ILE A 183 27.23 -12.58 2.23
N ARG A 184 25.94 -12.94 2.26
CA ARG A 184 25.51 -14.32 2.00
C ARG A 184 25.88 -14.80 0.59
N PRO A 185 25.69 -14.01 -0.48
CA PRO A 185 26.10 -14.44 -1.82
C PRO A 185 27.62 -14.58 -1.96
N ALA A 186 28.41 -13.76 -1.27
CA ALA A 186 29.87 -13.90 -1.23
C ALA A 186 30.31 -15.20 -0.57
N VAL A 187 29.79 -15.50 0.62
CA VAL A 187 30.11 -16.73 1.36
C VAL A 187 29.65 -17.97 0.59
N ASN A 188 28.42 -17.95 0.05
CA ASN A 188 27.92 -19.04 -0.80
C ASN A 188 28.82 -19.28 -2.03
N ARG A 189 29.26 -18.20 -2.69
CA ARG A 189 30.15 -18.30 -3.85
C ARG A 189 31.50 -18.91 -3.47
N ALA A 190 32.14 -18.44 -2.41
CA ALA A 190 33.43 -18.97 -1.96
C ALA A 190 33.34 -20.47 -1.63
N ILE A 191 32.31 -20.90 -0.88
CA ILE A 191 32.12 -22.30 -0.52
C ILE A 191 31.86 -23.17 -1.77
N THR A 192 30.99 -22.72 -2.67
CA THR A 192 30.65 -23.50 -3.87
C THR A 192 31.81 -23.58 -4.87
N ASP A 193 32.54 -22.49 -5.08
CA ASP A 193 33.73 -22.45 -5.95
C ASP A 193 34.88 -23.31 -5.40
N ALA A 194 35.06 -23.35 -4.07
CA ALA A 194 36.05 -24.24 -3.43
C ALA A 194 35.66 -25.71 -3.57
N ARG A 195 34.41 -26.08 -3.28
CA ARG A 195 33.90 -27.45 -3.47
C ARG A 195 34.03 -27.92 -4.91
N GLN A 196 33.77 -27.05 -5.89
CA GLN A 196 33.91 -27.35 -7.31
C GLN A 196 35.37 -27.63 -7.69
N ARG A 197 36.32 -26.83 -7.18
CA ARG A 197 37.75 -27.05 -7.43
C ARG A 197 38.26 -28.36 -6.80
N ASP A 198 37.78 -28.71 -5.61
CA ASP A 198 38.16 -29.96 -4.93
C ASP A 198 37.78 -31.21 -5.74
N ILE A 199 36.73 -31.13 -6.57
CA ILE A 199 36.31 -32.21 -7.48
C ILE A 199 36.79 -31.99 -8.94
N GLY A 200 37.71 -31.05 -9.16
CA GLY A 200 38.31 -30.79 -10.48
C GLY A 200 37.42 -30.05 -11.49
N LEU A 201 36.33 -29.43 -11.04
CA LEU A 201 35.48 -28.58 -11.89
C LEU A 201 36.00 -27.14 -11.92
N ASP A 202 35.85 -26.50 -13.07
CA ASP A 202 36.10 -25.07 -13.24
C ASP A 202 34.85 -24.24 -12.82
N PRO A 203 34.94 -23.44 -11.74
CA PRO A 203 33.80 -22.67 -11.25
C PRO A 203 33.26 -21.66 -12.25
N GLU A 204 34.12 -21.04 -13.05
CA GLU A 204 33.73 -20.10 -14.12
C GLU A 204 32.78 -20.78 -15.12
N ARG A 205 33.14 -22.00 -15.53
CA ARG A 205 32.38 -22.78 -16.50
C ARG A 205 31.04 -23.24 -15.93
N VAL A 206 31.00 -23.70 -14.68
CA VAL A 206 29.76 -24.08 -13.99
C VAL A 206 28.83 -22.88 -13.88
N ARG A 207 29.35 -21.69 -13.53
CA ARG A 207 28.55 -20.46 -13.48
C ARG A 207 27.94 -20.12 -14.82
N LYS A 208 28.72 -20.13 -15.91
CA LYS A 208 28.21 -19.85 -17.25
C LYS A 208 27.12 -20.83 -17.69
N LEU A 209 27.24 -22.11 -17.29
CA LEU A 209 26.25 -23.14 -17.60
C LEU A 209 24.96 -23.02 -16.77
N THR A 210 25.05 -22.49 -15.56
CA THR A 210 23.92 -22.33 -14.62
C THR A 210 23.32 -20.93 -14.62
N ALA A 211 23.97 -19.97 -15.28
CA ALA A 211 23.49 -18.61 -15.47
C ALA A 211 22.32 -18.59 -16.45
N VAL A 212 21.13 -18.89 -15.94
CA VAL A 212 19.87 -18.68 -16.66
C VAL A 212 19.48 -17.21 -16.50
N VAL A 213 19.33 -16.49 -17.61
CA VAL A 213 18.75 -15.14 -17.60
C VAL A 213 17.34 -15.26 -17.01
N ALA A 214 17.07 -14.54 -15.93
CA ALA A 214 15.76 -14.56 -15.31
C ALA A 214 14.70 -14.18 -16.37
N PRO A 215 13.72 -15.05 -16.65
CA PRO A 215 12.71 -14.75 -17.66
C PRO A 215 11.89 -13.55 -17.20
N GLN A 216 11.67 -12.59 -18.09
CA GLN A 216 10.72 -11.51 -17.86
C GLN A 216 9.31 -12.12 -17.94
N ALA A 217 8.57 -12.06 -16.83
CA ALA A 217 7.21 -12.57 -16.78
C ALA A 217 6.27 -11.57 -17.49
N GLN A 218 5.72 -12.00 -18.63
CA GLN A 218 4.73 -11.23 -19.37
C GLN A 218 3.33 -11.67 -18.95
N VAL A 219 2.45 -10.70 -18.71
CA VAL A 219 1.02 -10.96 -18.49
C VAL A 219 0.32 -10.95 -19.83
N VAL A 220 -0.35 -12.05 -20.14
CA VAL A 220 -1.18 -12.17 -21.33
C VAL A 220 -2.55 -11.58 -21.00
N THR A 221 -2.90 -10.46 -21.63
CA THR A 221 -4.23 -9.85 -21.54
C THR A 221 -4.99 -10.05 -22.86
N ALA A 222 -6.31 -9.81 -22.86
CA ALA A 222 -7.11 -9.84 -24.09
C ALA A 222 -6.65 -8.83 -25.16
N GLY A 223 -5.85 -7.82 -24.78
CA GLY A 223 -5.26 -6.82 -25.67
C GLY A 223 -3.77 -7.05 -26.02
N GLY A 224 -3.19 -8.21 -25.68
CA GLY A 224 -1.79 -8.55 -25.98
C GLY A 224 -0.96 -8.91 -24.74
N GLU A 225 0.31 -9.25 -24.99
CA GLU A 225 1.34 -9.49 -23.98
C GLU A 225 1.86 -8.13 -23.45
N ARG A 226 1.83 -7.95 -22.13
CA ARG A 226 2.37 -6.75 -21.46
C ARG A 226 3.31 -7.15 -20.35
N ASP A 227 4.32 -6.33 -20.12
CA ASP A 227 5.23 -6.51 -18.99
C ASP A 227 4.45 -6.34 -17.68
N SER A 228 4.58 -7.33 -16.80
CA SER A 228 3.88 -7.34 -15.52
C SER A 228 4.51 -6.35 -14.56
N SER A 229 4.02 -5.10 -14.51
CA SER A 229 4.23 -4.30 -13.30
C SER A 229 3.27 -4.80 -12.24
N GLY A 230 3.68 -5.83 -11.48
CA GLY A 230 2.88 -6.38 -10.36
C GLY A 230 2.45 -5.32 -9.33
N ALA A 231 3.09 -4.15 -9.33
CA ALA A 231 2.69 -2.98 -8.54
C ALA A 231 1.37 -2.35 -9.04
N ALA A 232 1.13 -2.26 -10.35
CA ALA A 232 -0.06 -1.62 -10.92
C ALA A 232 -1.34 -2.42 -10.62
N GLN A 233 -1.25 -3.75 -10.71
CA GLN A 233 -2.35 -4.68 -10.37
C GLN A 233 -2.84 -4.55 -8.92
N ILE A 234 -1.99 -4.07 -8.01
CA ILE A 234 -2.36 -3.83 -6.60
C ILE A 234 -2.76 -2.36 -6.40
N LEU A 235 -2.00 -1.44 -6.99
CA LEU A 235 -2.16 0.00 -6.76
C LEU A 235 -3.44 0.54 -7.39
N LEU A 236 -3.84 0.05 -8.55
CA LEU A 236 -5.02 0.52 -9.27
C LEU A 236 -6.33 0.24 -8.50
N PRO A 237 -6.69 -1.02 -8.17
CA PRO A 237 -7.90 -1.30 -7.40
C PRO A 237 -7.87 -0.67 -6.01
N LEU A 238 -6.70 -0.60 -5.37
CA LEU A 238 -6.53 0.08 -4.09
C LEU A 238 -6.77 1.60 -4.21
N GLY A 239 -6.27 2.23 -5.28
CA GLY A 239 -6.48 3.63 -5.58
C GLY A 239 -7.95 3.95 -5.82
N MET A 240 -8.66 3.11 -6.59
CA MET A 240 -10.10 3.24 -6.81
C MET A 240 -10.89 3.05 -5.51
N LEU A 241 -10.51 2.10 -4.66
CA LEU A 241 -11.11 1.90 -3.34
C LEU A 241 -10.91 3.15 -2.47
N MET A 242 -9.69 3.67 -2.40
CA MET A 242 -9.36 4.86 -1.62
C MET A 242 -10.13 6.08 -2.09
N LEU A 243 -10.25 6.24 -3.41
CA LEU A 243 -11.00 7.32 -4.03
C LEU A 243 -12.49 7.23 -3.68
N LEU A 244 -13.09 6.05 -3.80
CA LEU A 244 -14.46 5.76 -3.38
C LEU A 244 -14.65 6.08 -1.89
N TRP A 245 -13.73 5.62 -1.05
CA TRP A 245 -13.77 5.83 0.39
C TRP A 245 -13.71 7.30 0.74
N ILE A 246 -12.69 8.04 0.27
CA ILE A 246 -12.53 9.47 0.55
C ILE A 246 -13.76 10.25 0.08
N ALA A 247 -14.25 10.01 -1.14
CA ALA A 247 -15.39 10.74 -1.70
C ALA A 247 -16.69 10.48 -0.92
N SER A 248 -17.00 9.22 -0.61
CA SER A 248 -18.22 8.86 0.13
C SER A 248 -18.16 9.28 1.59
N PHE A 249 -17.02 9.11 2.27
CA PHE A 249 -16.90 9.46 3.69
C PHE A 249 -16.85 10.96 3.92
N THR A 250 -16.16 11.72 3.07
CA THR A 250 -16.07 13.19 3.21
C THR A 250 -17.47 13.81 3.16
N GLY A 251 -18.28 13.46 2.16
CA GLY A 251 -19.66 13.95 2.07
C GLY A 251 -20.53 13.50 3.25
N GLY A 252 -20.34 12.26 3.74
CA GLY A 252 -21.03 11.76 4.94
C GLY A 252 -20.67 12.49 6.23
N GLN A 253 -19.39 12.83 6.43
CA GLN A 253 -18.91 13.58 7.60
C GLN A 253 -19.41 15.03 7.60
N TYR A 254 -19.43 15.70 6.45
CA TYR A 254 -20.06 17.03 6.34
C TYR A 254 -21.55 16.97 6.65
N LEU A 255 -22.26 15.96 6.14
CA LEU A 255 -23.67 15.77 6.45
C LEU A 255 -23.93 15.56 7.94
N LEU A 256 -23.08 14.77 8.61
CA LEU A 256 -23.15 14.54 10.05
C LEU A 256 -22.98 15.83 10.83
N THR A 257 -21.86 16.52 10.61
CA THR A 257 -21.47 17.73 11.34
C THR A 257 -22.49 18.85 11.16
N THR A 258 -22.90 19.15 9.93
CA THR A 258 -23.92 20.17 9.64
C THR A 258 -25.28 19.83 10.24
N THR A 259 -25.64 18.55 10.37
CA THR A 259 -26.90 18.16 11.03
C THR A 259 -26.84 18.36 12.54
N ILE A 260 -25.71 18.05 13.16
CA ILE A 260 -25.49 18.30 14.58
C ILE A 260 -25.49 19.80 14.87
N GLU A 261 -24.78 20.59 14.07
CA GLU A 261 -24.72 22.05 14.22
C GLU A 261 -26.08 22.71 14.05
N GLU A 262 -26.86 22.31 13.04
CA GLU A 262 -28.21 22.86 12.84
C GLU A 262 -29.17 22.48 13.98
N LYS A 263 -29.02 21.28 14.55
CA LYS A 263 -29.81 20.84 15.71
C LYS A 263 -29.39 21.59 16.98
N SER A 264 -28.09 21.67 17.26
CA SER A 264 -27.53 22.34 18.44
C SER A 264 -27.88 23.83 18.48
N ASN A 265 -27.82 24.50 17.33
CA ASN A 265 -28.15 25.93 17.21
C ASN A 265 -29.65 26.22 17.09
N ARG A 266 -30.54 25.23 17.27
CA ARG A 266 -32.00 25.33 17.05
C ARG A 266 -32.42 25.86 15.67
N VAL A 267 -31.50 25.88 14.71
CA VAL A 267 -31.79 26.24 13.31
C VAL A 267 -32.78 25.24 12.71
N MET A 268 -32.68 23.99 13.13
CA MET A 268 -33.56 22.91 12.73
C MET A 268 -35.05 23.17 13.04
N GLU A 269 -35.36 23.78 14.19
CA GLU A 269 -36.75 24.11 14.57
C GLU A 269 -37.34 25.16 13.63
N VAL A 270 -36.54 26.18 13.27
CA VAL A 270 -36.93 27.21 12.31
C VAL A 270 -37.12 26.61 10.92
N LEU A 271 -36.21 25.74 10.47
CA LEU A 271 -36.32 25.09 9.16
C LEU A 271 -37.53 24.16 9.06
N LEU A 272 -37.85 23.45 10.15
CA LEU A 272 -39.01 22.55 10.23
C LEU A 272 -40.36 23.29 10.25
N SER A 273 -40.38 24.59 10.56
CA SER A 273 -41.60 25.41 10.43
C SER A 273 -41.98 25.66 8.96
N SER A 274 -41.03 25.51 8.04
CA SER A 274 -41.21 25.84 6.62
C SER A 274 -41.09 24.63 5.68
N VAL A 275 -40.43 23.55 6.11
CA VAL A 275 -40.14 22.36 5.29
C VAL A 275 -40.30 21.09 6.12
N SER A 276 -40.81 20.01 5.52
CA SER A 276 -40.96 18.74 6.25
C SER A 276 -39.60 18.09 6.58
N PRO A 277 -39.48 17.29 7.67
CA PRO A 277 -38.22 16.62 8.03
C PRO A 277 -37.62 15.76 6.92
N LEU A 278 -38.47 15.11 6.11
CA LEU A 278 -38.01 14.23 5.03
C LEU A 278 -37.43 15.03 3.85
N GLN A 279 -38.10 16.12 3.45
CA GLN A 279 -37.57 17.04 2.44
C GLN A 279 -36.25 17.66 2.89
N LEU A 280 -36.13 17.94 4.19
CA LEU A 280 -34.92 18.45 4.80
C LEU A 280 -33.76 17.44 4.68
N MET A 281 -33.99 16.20 5.11
CA MET A 281 -32.98 15.14 5.06
C MET A 281 -32.53 14.83 3.63
N VAL A 282 -33.47 14.62 2.71
CA VAL A 282 -33.16 14.32 1.30
C VAL A 282 -32.42 15.49 0.65
N GLY A 283 -32.85 16.72 0.94
CA GLY A 283 -32.18 17.92 0.48
C GLY A 283 -30.71 17.98 0.90
N LYS A 284 -30.41 17.61 2.16
CA LYS A 284 -29.03 17.55 2.64
C LYS A 284 -28.21 16.44 2.01
N ILE A 285 -28.75 15.23 1.94
CA ILE A 285 -28.06 14.09 1.30
C ILE A 285 -27.72 14.42 -0.16
N VAL A 286 -28.69 14.95 -0.93
CA VAL A 286 -28.42 15.32 -2.34
C VAL A 286 -27.43 16.49 -2.45
N GLY A 287 -27.49 17.46 -1.53
CA GLY A 287 -26.54 18.58 -1.52
C GLY A 287 -25.10 18.13 -1.25
N GLN A 288 -24.90 17.32 -0.22
CA GLN A 288 -23.57 16.80 0.13
C GLN A 288 -23.07 15.71 -0.85
N MET A 289 -23.96 15.10 -1.65
CA MET A 289 -23.57 14.22 -2.75
C MET A 289 -22.75 14.98 -3.79
N GLY A 290 -23.13 16.22 -4.09
CA GLY A 290 -22.39 17.08 -5.02
C GLY A 290 -20.95 17.33 -4.54
N VAL A 291 -20.76 17.46 -3.22
CA VAL A 291 -19.43 17.59 -2.61
C VAL A 291 -18.62 16.31 -2.81
N GLY A 292 -19.22 15.14 -2.54
CA GLY A 292 -18.58 13.84 -2.79
C GLY A 292 -18.22 13.64 -4.27
N LEU A 293 -19.11 14.01 -5.20
CA LEU A 293 -18.86 13.96 -6.64
C LEU A 293 -17.72 14.89 -7.07
N LEU A 294 -17.64 16.08 -6.49
CA LEU A 294 -16.55 17.02 -6.77
C LEU A 294 -15.21 16.42 -6.33
N VAL A 295 -15.14 15.86 -5.12
CA VAL A 295 -13.94 15.18 -4.61
C VAL A 295 -13.59 13.97 -5.49
N LEU A 296 -14.57 13.13 -5.84
CA LEU A 296 -14.39 11.98 -6.73
C LEU A 296 -13.80 12.41 -8.08
N THR A 297 -14.33 13.48 -8.66
CA THR A 297 -13.90 13.97 -9.98
C THR A 297 -12.49 14.56 -9.91
N LEU A 298 -12.21 15.40 -8.91
CA LEU A 298 -10.91 16.02 -8.73
C LEU A 298 -9.81 14.97 -8.49
N TYR A 299 -10.04 14.07 -7.53
CA TYR A 299 -9.04 13.08 -7.16
C TYR A 299 -8.95 11.97 -8.22
N GLY A 300 -10.06 11.62 -8.86
CA GLY A 300 -10.10 10.71 -9.99
C GLY A 300 -9.31 11.25 -11.19
N ALA A 301 -9.51 12.51 -11.57
CA ALA A 301 -8.74 13.15 -12.63
C ALA A 301 -7.24 13.15 -12.31
N MET A 302 -6.88 13.43 -11.06
CA MET A 302 -5.47 13.35 -10.62
C MET A 302 -4.91 11.94 -10.64
N GLY A 303 -5.69 10.93 -10.26
CA GLY A 303 -5.33 9.53 -10.38
C GLY A 303 -5.05 9.15 -11.83
N VAL A 304 -5.90 9.56 -12.77
CA VAL A 304 -5.70 9.35 -14.21
C VAL A 304 -4.43 10.05 -14.70
N VAL A 305 -4.20 11.31 -14.32
CA VAL A 305 -2.96 12.03 -14.68
C VAL A 305 -1.72 11.30 -14.13
N GLY A 306 -1.79 10.79 -12.89
CA GLY A 306 -0.75 9.97 -12.30
C GLY A 306 -0.49 8.71 -13.12
N LEU A 307 -1.53 7.94 -13.45
CA LEU A 307 -1.41 6.72 -14.25
C LEU A 307 -0.81 6.99 -15.63
N VAL A 308 -1.25 8.05 -16.32
CA VAL A 308 -0.66 8.47 -17.60
C VAL A 308 0.82 8.85 -17.45
N SER A 309 1.19 9.53 -16.35
CA SER A 309 2.58 9.90 -16.07
C SER A 309 3.50 8.70 -15.84
N PHE A 310 2.94 7.58 -15.35
CA PHE A 310 3.63 6.30 -15.16
C PHE A 310 3.46 5.33 -16.33
N SER A 311 2.88 5.76 -17.46
CA SER A 311 2.59 4.92 -18.62
C SER A 311 1.64 3.74 -18.32
N LEU A 312 0.82 3.86 -17.26
CA LEU A 312 -0.23 2.92 -16.84
C LEU A 312 -1.64 3.39 -17.23
N GLY A 313 -1.74 4.42 -18.08
CA GLY A 313 -3.02 5.02 -18.47
C GLY A 313 -3.97 4.06 -19.20
N ASP A 314 -3.41 3.07 -19.91
CA ASP A 314 -4.17 2.07 -20.67
C ASP A 314 -4.79 0.97 -19.80
N GLU A 315 -4.44 0.91 -18.50
CA GLU A 315 -5.05 -0.06 -17.57
C GLU A 315 -6.47 0.33 -17.16
N LEU A 316 -6.85 1.61 -17.30
CA LEU A 316 -8.19 2.09 -16.97
C LEU A 316 -9.14 2.01 -18.15
N SER A 317 -10.10 1.10 -18.08
CA SER A 317 -11.22 1.04 -19.02
C SER A 317 -12.31 2.06 -18.66
N THR A 318 -12.96 2.63 -19.69
CA THR A 318 -14.13 3.51 -19.49
C THR A 318 -15.26 2.81 -18.72
N SER A 319 -15.39 1.48 -18.84
CA SER A 319 -16.37 0.71 -18.08
C SER A 319 -16.10 0.74 -16.58
N GLU A 320 -14.84 0.75 -16.16
CA GLU A 320 -14.43 0.76 -14.76
C GLU A 320 -14.74 2.11 -14.11
N LEU A 321 -14.54 3.21 -14.85
CA LEU A 321 -14.96 4.54 -14.41
C LEU A 321 -16.48 4.65 -14.26
N GLY A 322 -17.24 4.06 -15.18
CA GLY A 322 -18.70 3.99 -15.06
C GLY A 322 -19.16 3.18 -13.85
N LEU A 323 -18.51 2.03 -13.58
CA LEU A 323 -18.79 1.21 -12.40
C LEU A 323 -18.37 1.90 -11.10
N LEU A 324 -17.23 2.59 -11.09
CA LEU A 324 -16.77 3.40 -9.97
C LEU A 324 -17.82 4.45 -9.61
N LEU A 325 -18.38 5.15 -10.60
CA LEU A 325 -19.46 6.12 -10.37
C LEU A 325 -20.72 5.44 -9.82
N ALA A 326 -21.13 4.29 -10.37
CA ALA A 326 -22.29 3.56 -9.88
C ALA A 326 -22.12 3.12 -8.41
N TYR A 327 -20.98 2.54 -8.07
CA TYR A 327 -20.68 2.14 -6.70
C TYR A 327 -20.44 3.33 -5.77
N PHE A 328 -19.94 4.46 -6.28
CA PHE A 328 -19.91 5.71 -5.53
C PHE A 328 -21.29 6.16 -5.11
N LEU A 329 -22.28 6.15 -6.01
CA LEU A 329 -23.64 6.54 -5.64
C LEU A 329 -24.18 5.61 -4.55
N ILE A 330 -24.01 4.29 -4.70
CA ILE A 330 -24.45 3.30 -3.69
C ILE A 330 -23.75 3.54 -2.35
N ALA A 331 -22.42 3.61 -2.33
CA ALA A 331 -21.63 3.85 -1.13
C ALA A 331 -22.01 5.17 -0.47
N TYR A 332 -22.10 6.24 -1.25
CA TYR A 332 -22.46 7.56 -0.78
C TYR A 332 -23.82 7.55 -0.08
N PHE A 333 -24.87 7.04 -0.72
CA PHE A 333 -26.21 7.03 -0.11
C PHE A 333 -26.29 6.15 1.14
N LEU A 334 -25.58 5.01 1.17
CA LEU A 334 -25.50 4.16 2.36
C LEU A 334 -24.84 4.91 3.53
N ILE A 335 -23.65 5.48 3.30
CA ILE A 335 -22.90 6.22 4.32
C ILE A 335 -23.68 7.47 4.75
N ALA A 336 -24.20 8.25 3.80
CA ALA A 336 -24.98 9.46 4.07
C ALA A 336 -26.24 9.16 4.89
N SER A 337 -26.95 8.06 4.60
CA SER A 337 -28.12 7.64 5.40
C SER A 337 -27.73 7.33 6.84
N MET A 338 -26.63 6.60 7.04
CA MET A 338 -26.13 6.27 8.38
C MET A 338 -25.68 7.53 9.13
N MET A 339 -24.96 8.44 8.46
CA MET A 339 -24.48 9.69 9.05
C MET A 339 -25.62 10.67 9.36
N ALA A 340 -26.63 10.77 8.51
CA ALA A 340 -27.84 11.56 8.76
C ALA A 340 -28.62 11.04 9.97
N ALA A 341 -28.76 9.71 10.08
CA ALA A 341 -29.42 9.07 11.22
C ALA A 341 -28.68 9.40 12.52
N VAL A 342 -27.35 9.24 12.55
CA VAL A 342 -26.52 9.57 13.72
C VAL A 342 -26.60 11.07 14.04
N GLY A 343 -26.42 11.94 13.05
CA GLY A 343 -26.39 13.39 13.25
C GLY A 343 -27.71 13.97 13.72
N SER A 344 -28.83 13.37 13.34
CA SER A 344 -30.14 13.76 13.87
C SER A 344 -30.36 13.33 15.32
N ALA A 345 -29.69 12.26 15.76
CA ALA A 345 -29.95 11.61 17.03
C ALA A 345 -29.16 12.20 18.19
N VAL A 346 -28.03 12.86 17.91
CA VAL A 346 -27.14 13.46 18.90
C VAL A 346 -27.17 14.99 18.81
N SER A 347 -26.73 15.66 19.86
CA SER A 347 -26.63 17.14 19.87
C SER A 347 -25.18 17.63 19.86
N GLU A 348 -24.23 16.75 20.12
CA GLU A 348 -22.80 17.07 20.21
C GLU A 348 -21.96 16.17 19.30
N VAL A 349 -20.89 16.74 18.72
CA VAL A 349 -19.97 16.00 17.85
C VAL A 349 -19.25 14.88 18.60
N HIS A 350 -18.94 15.09 19.88
CA HIS A 350 -18.28 14.07 20.70
C HIS A 350 -19.18 12.83 20.90
N GLU A 351 -20.49 13.01 21.07
CA GLU A 351 -21.44 11.90 21.19
C GLU A 351 -21.56 11.12 19.89
N ALA A 352 -21.53 11.83 18.75
CA ALA A 352 -21.56 11.22 17.42
C ALA A 352 -20.41 10.21 17.23
N GLN A 353 -19.21 10.51 17.76
CA GLN A 353 -18.04 9.64 17.62
C GLN A 353 -18.26 8.24 18.21
N SER A 354 -19.03 8.14 19.30
CA SER A 354 -19.38 6.85 19.92
C SER A 354 -20.25 5.97 19.01
N LEU A 355 -21.06 6.58 18.15
CA LEU A 355 -21.91 5.89 17.18
C LEU A 355 -21.23 5.67 15.83
N ILE A 356 -20.27 6.53 15.45
CA ILE A 356 -19.47 6.38 14.23
C ILE A 356 -18.48 5.22 14.35
N GLY A 357 -17.90 4.96 15.53
CA GLY A 357 -16.89 3.92 15.72
C GLY A 357 -17.28 2.54 15.14
N PRO A 358 -18.45 1.98 15.49
CA PRO A 358 -18.94 0.74 14.89
C PRO A 358 -19.17 0.82 13.38
N ILE A 359 -19.64 1.96 12.88
CA ILE A 359 -19.87 2.19 11.44
C ILE A 359 -18.55 2.18 10.68
N MET A 360 -17.54 2.87 11.22
CA MET A 360 -16.18 2.90 10.70
C MET A 360 -15.57 1.49 10.66
N LEU A 361 -15.68 0.72 11.75
CA LEU A 361 -15.13 -0.64 11.81
C LEU A 361 -15.69 -1.51 10.69
N VAL A 362 -17.01 -1.45 10.46
CA VAL A 362 -17.68 -2.14 9.37
C VAL A 362 -17.12 -1.66 8.03
N VAL A 363 -17.11 -0.35 7.75
CA VAL A 363 -16.65 0.16 6.45
C VAL A 363 -15.15 -0.05 6.20
N MET A 364 -14.34 -0.27 7.24
CA MET A 364 -12.91 -0.59 7.11
C MET A 364 -12.64 -2.06 6.73
N LEU A 365 -13.60 -2.99 6.86
CA LEU A 365 -13.33 -4.41 6.56
C LEU A 365 -12.83 -4.66 5.12
N PRO A 366 -13.42 -4.06 4.06
CA PRO A 366 -12.88 -4.17 2.69
C PRO A 366 -11.45 -3.65 2.56
N MET A 367 -11.07 -2.67 3.36
CA MET A 367 -9.71 -2.12 3.37
C MET A 367 -8.72 -3.09 4.03
N ILE A 368 -9.10 -3.68 5.17
CA ILE A 368 -8.30 -4.70 5.86
C ILE A 368 -8.09 -5.94 4.99
N PHE A 369 -9.15 -6.38 4.29
CA PHE A 369 -9.11 -7.54 3.40
C PHE A 369 -8.73 -7.21 1.95
N SER A 370 -8.31 -5.98 1.66
CA SER A 370 -8.05 -5.52 0.28
C SER A 370 -7.05 -6.42 -0.45
N THR A 371 -5.92 -6.75 0.18
CA THR A 371 -4.92 -7.68 -0.40
C THR A 371 -5.51 -9.05 -0.70
N ALA A 372 -6.32 -9.61 0.20
CA ALA A 372 -6.93 -10.92 0.02
C ALA A 372 -7.95 -10.92 -1.14
N ILE A 373 -8.71 -9.82 -1.27
CA ILE A 373 -9.71 -9.63 -2.33
C ILE A 373 -9.04 -9.42 -3.69
N ILE A 374 -8.00 -8.59 -3.78
CA ILE A 374 -7.27 -8.33 -5.03
C ILE A 374 -6.56 -9.60 -5.51
N THR A 375 -5.96 -10.37 -4.58
CA THR A 375 -5.25 -11.61 -4.94
C THR A 375 -6.20 -12.71 -5.42
N ASN A 376 -7.42 -12.79 -4.86
CA ASN A 376 -8.42 -13.78 -5.25
C ASN A 376 -9.81 -13.12 -5.46
N PRO A 377 -10.02 -12.38 -6.56
CA PRO A 377 -11.24 -11.60 -6.79
C PRO A 377 -12.49 -12.46 -6.90
N ASN A 378 -12.35 -13.71 -7.36
CA ASN A 378 -13.45 -14.65 -7.52
C ASN A 378 -13.59 -15.65 -6.36
N GLY A 379 -12.77 -15.52 -5.31
CA GLY A 379 -12.85 -16.35 -4.12
C GLY A 379 -14.13 -16.14 -3.31
N THR A 380 -14.49 -17.12 -2.47
CA THR A 380 -15.72 -17.11 -1.67
C THR A 380 -15.89 -15.85 -0.82
N LEU A 381 -14.80 -15.38 -0.19
CA LEU A 381 -14.83 -14.15 0.63
C LEU A 381 -15.23 -12.93 -0.20
N ALA A 382 -14.58 -12.73 -1.35
CA ALA A 382 -14.83 -11.61 -2.24
C ALA A 382 -16.24 -11.69 -2.84
N ALA A 383 -16.66 -12.88 -3.28
CA ALA A 383 -17.98 -13.12 -3.84
C ALA A 383 -19.10 -12.82 -2.83
N VAL A 384 -19.02 -13.35 -1.61
CA VAL A 384 -20.06 -13.11 -0.58
C VAL A 384 -20.07 -11.65 -0.13
N ALA A 385 -18.91 -11.08 0.18
CA ALA A 385 -18.83 -9.71 0.69
C ALA A 385 -19.32 -8.66 -0.34
N SER A 386 -19.32 -9.00 -1.63
CA SER A 386 -19.88 -8.17 -2.70
C SER A 386 -21.40 -8.00 -2.65
N PHE A 387 -22.11 -8.86 -1.93
CA PHE A 387 -23.57 -8.79 -1.76
C PHE A 387 -23.99 -8.37 -0.34
N VAL A 388 -23.04 -8.00 0.52
CA VAL A 388 -23.31 -7.60 1.91
C VAL A 388 -23.07 -6.10 2.08
N PRO A 389 -24.12 -5.26 2.09
CA PRO A 389 -24.01 -3.85 2.45
C PRO A 389 -23.66 -3.69 3.94
N PRO A 390 -22.90 -2.64 4.32
CA PRO A 390 -22.42 -1.54 3.48
C PRO A 390 -21.08 -1.82 2.78
N PHE A 391 -20.54 -3.04 2.86
CA PHE A 391 -19.25 -3.41 2.27
C PHE A 391 -19.28 -3.50 0.74
N SER A 392 -20.43 -3.90 0.19
CA SER A 392 -20.59 -4.25 -1.23
C SER A 392 -19.95 -3.29 -2.24
N PRO A 393 -20.16 -1.96 -2.21
CA PRO A 393 -19.55 -1.07 -3.20
C PRO A 393 -18.02 -1.02 -3.09
N PHE A 394 -17.47 -1.11 -1.88
CA PHE A 394 -16.02 -1.10 -1.64
C PHE A 394 -15.35 -2.38 -2.13
N VAL A 395 -15.98 -3.53 -1.83
CA VAL A 395 -15.49 -4.84 -2.29
C VAL A 395 -15.56 -4.94 -3.81
N MET A 396 -16.66 -4.51 -4.41
CA MET A 396 -16.80 -4.61 -5.87
C MET A 396 -15.83 -3.72 -6.64
N VAL A 397 -15.51 -2.52 -6.14
CA VAL A 397 -14.47 -1.69 -6.76
C VAL A 397 -13.09 -2.37 -6.71
N LEU A 398 -12.73 -3.02 -5.60
CA LEU A 398 -11.50 -3.81 -5.51
C LEU A 398 -11.48 -4.97 -6.51
N ARG A 399 -12.62 -5.67 -6.68
CA ARG A 399 -12.73 -6.84 -7.57
C ARG A 399 -12.72 -6.45 -9.05
N VAL A 400 -13.40 -5.36 -9.40
CA VAL A 400 -13.47 -4.87 -10.78
C VAL A 400 -12.12 -4.34 -11.25
N GLY A 401 -11.37 -3.65 -10.37
CA GLY A 401 -10.02 -3.20 -10.70
C GLY A 401 -8.93 -4.27 -10.57
N ALA A 402 -9.28 -5.51 -10.22
CA ALA A 402 -8.32 -6.61 -10.15
C ALA A 402 -8.11 -7.25 -11.52
N ALA A 403 -7.03 -8.02 -11.68
CA ALA A 403 -6.64 -8.61 -12.96
C ALA A 403 -7.65 -9.62 -13.52
N GLU A 404 -8.42 -10.30 -12.65
CA GLU A 404 -9.43 -11.27 -13.08
C GLU A 404 -10.80 -10.63 -13.28
N PRO A 405 -11.43 -10.80 -14.45
CA PRO A 405 -12.75 -10.24 -14.70
C PRO A 405 -13.80 -10.90 -13.81
N VAL A 406 -14.63 -10.06 -13.18
CA VAL A 406 -15.76 -10.50 -12.36
C VAL A 406 -16.92 -10.94 -13.27
N PRO A 407 -17.61 -12.06 -12.99
CA PRO A 407 -18.79 -12.45 -13.75
C PRO A 407 -19.85 -11.34 -13.77
N GLY A 408 -20.34 -10.99 -14.97
CA GLY A 408 -21.24 -9.83 -15.16
C GLY A 408 -22.53 -9.88 -14.33
N TRP A 409 -23.06 -11.07 -14.03
CA TRP A 409 -24.21 -11.24 -13.15
C TRP A 409 -23.92 -10.84 -11.70
N GLN A 410 -22.68 -10.99 -11.23
CA GLN A 410 -22.29 -10.54 -9.89
C GLN A 410 -22.25 -9.02 -9.83
N VAL A 411 -21.74 -8.38 -10.89
CA VAL A 411 -21.76 -6.92 -11.02
C VAL A 411 -23.20 -6.40 -11.03
N ALA A 412 -24.05 -6.91 -11.92
CA ALA A 412 -25.45 -6.50 -12.01
C ALA A 412 -26.23 -6.80 -10.71
N GLY A 413 -26.03 -7.99 -10.13
CA GLY A 413 -26.68 -8.41 -8.90
C GLY A 413 -26.27 -7.58 -7.69
N SER A 414 -24.98 -7.24 -7.56
CA SER A 414 -24.49 -6.41 -6.45
C SER A 414 -24.95 -4.96 -6.57
N ILE A 415 -25.07 -4.42 -7.79
CA ILE A 415 -25.73 -3.12 -8.02
C ILE A 415 -27.19 -3.18 -7.59
N ALA A 416 -27.94 -4.21 -8.00
CA ALA A 416 -29.35 -4.37 -7.61
C ALA A 416 -29.52 -4.48 -6.08
N VAL A 417 -28.71 -5.31 -5.42
CA VAL A 417 -28.69 -5.43 -3.96
C VAL A 417 -28.27 -4.11 -3.31
N GLY A 418 -27.27 -3.42 -3.85
CA GLY A 418 -26.81 -2.12 -3.38
C GLY A 418 -27.92 -1.06 -3.43
N LEU A 419 -28.64 -0.96 -4.54
CA LEU A 419 -29.77 -0.04 -4.70
C LEU A 419 -30.92 -0.38 -3.75
N ALA A 420 -31.27 -1.66 -3.61
CA ALA A 420 -32.27 -2.10 -2.64
C ALA A 420 -31.86 -1.70 -1.20
N SER A 421 -30.57 -1.83 -0.90
CA SER A 421 -30.00 -1.49 0.41
C SER A 421 -29.98 0.02 0.65
N VAL A 422 -29.74 0.83 -0.39
CA VAL A 422 -29.90 2.28 -0.34
C VAL A 422 -31.33 2.66 0.01
N CYS A 423 -32.33 2.04 -0.62
CA CYS A 423 -33.74 2.29 -0.30
C CYS A 423 -34.07 1.95 1.16
N VAL A 424 -33.62 0.78 1.65
CA VAL A 424 -33.83 0.34 3.04
C VAL A 424 -33.11 1.27 4.03
N ALA A 425 -31.85 1.62 3.77
CA ALA A 425 -31.07 2.49 4.63
C ALA A 425 -31.64 3.91 4.67
N SER A 426 -32.03 4.46 3.53
CA SER A 426 -32.63 5.80 3.44
C SER A 426 -33.99 5.85 4.16
N TRP A 427 -34.80 4.80 4.02
CA TRP A 427 -36.06 4.66 4.74
C TRP A 427 -35.86 4.59 6.27
N ALA A 428 -34.90 3.76 6.71
CA ALA A 428 -34.57 3.64 8.13
C ALA A 428 -34.02 4.97 8.69
N ALA A 429 -33.14 5.64 7.93
CA ALA A 429 -32.60 6.95 8.28
C ALA A 429 -33.70 8.01 8.39
N ALA A 430 -34.67 8.04 7.46
CA ALA A 430 -35.79 8.98 7.52
C ALA A 430 -36.63 8.82 8.80
N LYS A 431 -36.85 7.57 9.23
CA LYS A 431 -37.55 7.28 10.49
C LYS A 431 -36.77 7.76 11.72
N VAL A 432 -35.47 7.45 11.76
CA VAL A 432 -34.58 7.93 12.84
C VAL A 432 -34.53 9.46 12.84
N PHE A 433 -34.43 10.09 11.67
CA PHE A 433 -34.36 11.54 11.52
C PHE A 433 -35.60 12.24 12.04
N ARG A 434 -36.79 11.71 11.74
CA ARG A 434 -38.07 12.25 12.23
C ARG A 434 -38.17 12.25 13.76
N ILE A 435 -37.67 11.21 14.42
CA ILE A 435 -37.70 11.09 15.90
C ILE A 435 -36.54 11.87 16.52
N GLY A 436 -35.32 11.67 16.01
CA GLY A 436 -34.08 12.22 16.54
C GLY A 436 -34.08 13.74 16.55
N VAL A 437 -34.64 14.37 15.51
CA VAL A 437 -34.68 15.83 15.40
C VAL A 437 -35.45 16.51 16.54
N LEU A 438 -36.44 15.84 17.11
CA LEU A 438 -37.26 16.35 18.20
C LEU A 438 -36.78 15.88 19.58
N MET A 439 -35.79 14.98 19.63
CA MET A 439 -35.31 14.41 20.87
C MET A 439 -34.14 15.21 21.43
N TYR A 440 -34.33 15.68 22.67
CA TYR A 440 -33.32 16.33 23.51
C TYR A 440 -33.02 15.47 24.75
N GLY A 441 -31.76 15.43 25.17
CA GLY A 441 -31.35 14.73 26.40
C GLY A 441 -30.22 13.73 26.17
N LYS A 442 -30.31 12.56 26.82
CA LYS A 442 -29.23 11.55 26.80
C LYS A 442 -28.98 11.02 25.38
N PRO A 443 -27.71 10.89 24.96
CA PRO A 443 -27.38 10.34 23.65
C PRO A 443 -27.92 8.91 23.52
N PRO A 444 -28.58 8.57 22.40
CA PRO A 444 -29.13 7.25 22.18
C PRO A 444 -27.99 6.27 21.86
N ASN A 445 -28.10 5.04 22.36
CA ASN A 445 -27.20 3.97 21.94
C ASN A 445 -27.64 3.42 20.57
N PHE A 446 -26.76 2.71 19.87
CA PHE A 446 -27.03 2.09 18.57
C PHE A 446 -28.32 1.26 18.56
N TRP A 447 -28.56 0.49 19.63
CA TRP A 447 -29.77 -0.30 19.81
C TRP A 447 -31.04 0.55 19.91
N THR A 448 -30.96 1.76 20.44
CA THR A 448 -32.07 2.70 20.53
C THR A 448 -32.45 3.21 19.14
N LEU A 449 -31.46 3.53 18.30
CA LEU A 449 -31.70 3.91 16.90
C LEU A 449 -32.44 2.81 16.14
N LEU A 450 -32.03 1.55 16.33
CA LEU A 450 -32.69 0.40 15.71
C LEU A 450 -34.14 0.22 16.21
N ARG A 451 -34.43 0.55 17.48
CA ARG A 451 -35.79 0.55 18.01
C ARG A 451 -36.65 1.64 17.35
N TRP A 452 -36.11 2.84 17.10
CA TRP A 452 -36.86 3.92 16.44
C TRP A 452 -37.33 3.57 15.03
N VAL A 453 -36.52 2.82 14.28
CA VAL A 453 -36.89 2.33 12.94
C VAL A 453 -38.16 1.45 12.99
N ARG A 454 -38.41 0.76 14.11
CA ARG A 454 -39.61 -0.09 14.31
C ARG A 454 -40.82 0.65 14.88
N MET A 455 -40.60 1.80 15.53
CA MET A 455 -41.66 2.56 16.23
C MET A 455 -42.32 3.63 15.36
N ALA A 456 -41.55 4.28 14.48
CA ALA A 456 -42.09 5.15 13.43
C ALA A 456 -42.70 4.31 12.30
#